data_AF-A0A928NMN4-F1
#
_entry.id   AF-A0A928NMN4-F1
#
_cell.length_a   1.000
_cell.length_b   1.000
_cell.length_c   1.000
_cell.angle_alpha   90.00
_cell.angle_beta   90.00
_cell.angle_gamma   90.00
#
_symmetry.space_group_name_H-M   'P 1'
#
loop_
_entity.id
_entity.type
_entity.pdbx_description
1 polymer ?
#
loop_
_entity_poly.entity_id
_entity_poly.type
_entity_poly.pdbx_seq_one_letter_code
_entity_poly.pdbx_strand_id
1 'polypeptide(L)'
;MSITLTNEMIKGAQETERKTGVPASITLAQIIEESSGKYEGGKSLLALQGNNLFGVKSWSNNPNDYITMKDGNGQMQKWRKYNSVYDSIVDPAKVISNERYTKLYKNASSVSDYAYALQNGGYCGNSTTYANKLLRHIEQKNLNQYNLSNYNTGSKTETNTIIGVNNDVIYTEANDLKWYGDIFKYILIILFVVVGVLCLIKALDIKIPSKKDILNKVMKE
;
A
#
# COMPACT_ATOMS: atom_id res chain seq x y z
N MET A 1 5.27 -2.45 -11.31
CA MET A 1 3.98 -3.17 -11.47
C MET A 1 3.56 -3.62 -10.07
N SER A 2 2.28 -3.48 -9.71
CA SER A 2 1.80 -3.93 -8.39
C SER A 2 1.51 -5.42 -8.44
N ILE A 3 1.90 -6.16 -7.39
CA ILE A 3 1.63 -7.59 -7.30
C ILE A 3 0.12 -7.89 -7.39
N THR A 4 -0.23 -8.94 -8.12
CA THR A 4 -1.58 -9.50 -8.14
C THR A 4 -1.75 -10.47 -6.97
N LEU A 5 -2.74 -10.20 -6.12
CA LEU A 5 -3.10 -11.10 -5.02
C LEU A 5 -3.80 -12.34 -5.58
N THR A 6 -3.34 -13.51 -5.17
CA THR A 6 -3.96 -14.80 -5.55
C THR A 6 -4.90 -15.27 -4.45
N ASN A 7 -5.82 -16.17 -4.79
CA ASN A 7 -6.70 -16.81 -3.80
C ASN A 7 -5.92 -17.55 -2.70
N GLU A 8 -4.76 -18.12 -3.04
CA GLU A 8 -3.88 -18.77 -2.09
C GLU A 8 -3.31 -17.77 -1.06
N MET A 9 -2.90 -16.57 -1.51
CA MET A 9 -2.44 -15.50 -0.62
C MET A 9 -3.54 -15.02 0.32
N ILE A 10 -4.75 -14.83 -0.20
CA ILE A 10 -5.91 -14.39 0.59
C ILE A 10 -6.26 -15.44 1.66
N LYS A 11 -6.37 -16.71 1.27
CA LYS A 11 -6.66 -17.81 2.20
C LYS A 11 -5.56 -17.98 3.25
N GLY A 12 -4.29 -17.85 2.85
CA GLY A 12 -3.15 -17.87 3.77
C GLY A 12 -3.22 -16.75 4.79
N ALA A 13 -3.48 -15.51 4.36
CA ALA A 13 -3.62 -14.36 5.24
C ALA A 13 -4.80 -14.50 6.23
N GLN A 14 -5.94 -14.98 5.76
CA GLN A 14 -7.10 -15.25 6.62
C GLN A 14 -6.83 -16.36 7.65
N GLU A 15 -6.05 -17.38 7.27
CA GLU A 15 -5.62 -18.41 8.20
C GLU A 15 -4.65 -17.88 9.25
N THR A 16 -3.73 -17.00 8.84
CA THR A 16 -2.87 -16.27 9.77
C THR A 16 -3.70 -15.45 10.76
N GLU A 17 -4.75 -14.75 10.30
CA GLU A 17 -5.65 -14.02 11.18
C GLU A 17 -6.32 -14.94 12.20
N ARG A 18 -6.89 -16.07 11.77
CA ARG A 18 -7.50 -17.05 12.70
C ARG A 18 -6.54 -17.53 13.79
N LYS A 19 -5.28 -17.76 13.43
CA LYS A 19 -4.26 -18.32 14.34
C LYS A 19 -3.65 -17.30 15.28
N THR A 20 -3.54 -16.06 14.83
CA THR A 20 -2.68 -15.05 15.48
C THR A 20 -3.45 -13.84 16.00
N GLY A 21 -4.67 -13.61 15.49
CA GLY A 21 -5.43 -12.38 15.71
C GLY A 21 -4.94 -11.19 14.88
N VAL A 22 -3.82 -11.30 14.16
CA VAL A 22 -3.31 -10.24 13.29
C VAL A 22 -4.19 -10.13 12.04
N PRO A 23 -4.72 -8.93 11.69
CA PRO A 23 -5.63 -8.78 10.56
C PRO A 23 -5.05 -9.36 9.26
N ALA A 24 -5.88 -10.04 8.46
CA ALA A 24 -5.46 -10.57 7.15
C ALA A 24 -4.92 -9.45 6.24
N SER A 25 -5.48 -8.23 6.34
CA SER A 25 -5.05 -7.05 5.59
C SER A 25 -3.59 -6.67 5.87
N ILE A 26 -3.10 -6.87 7.11
CA ILE A 26 -1.69 -6.66 7.47
C ILE A 26 -0.82 -7.69 6.74
N THR A 27 -1.17 -8.97 6.81
CA THR A 27 -0.40 -10.04 6.13
C THR A 27 -0.34 -9.79 4.62
N LEU A 28 -1.46 -9.44 3.99
CA LEU A 28 -1.51 -9.12 2.56
C LEU A 28 -0.68 -7.88 2.21
N ALA A 29 -0.68 -6.86 3.05
CA ALA A 29 0.14 -5.67 2.86
C ALA A 29 1.64 -5.98 2.96
N GLN A 30 2.03 -6.86 3.89
CA GLN A 30 3.41 -7.34 3.99
C GLN A 30 3.79 -8.11 2.73
N ILE A 31 2.93 -9.01 2.23
CA ILE A 31 3.18 -9.70 0.95
C ILE A 31 3.43 -8.68 -0.16
N ILE A 32 2.62 -7.63 -0.25
CA ILE A 32 2.81 -6.58 -1.28
C ILE A 32 4.15 -5.87 -1.12
N GLU A 33 4.51 -5.43 0.10
CA GLU A 33 5.76 -4.70 0.35
C GLU A 33 7.00 -5.57 0.08
N GLU A 34 6.98 -6.83 0.51
CA GLU A 34 8.17 -7.70 0.53
C GLU A 34 8.37 -8.49 -0.79
N SER A 35 7.31 -8.70 -1.57
CA SER A 35 7.36 -9.58 -2.75
C SER A 35 7.08 -8.91 -4.09
N SER A 36 6.80 -7.61 -4.13
CA SER A 36 6.56 -6.90 -5.38
C SER A 36 7.81 -6.83 -6.27
N GLY A 37 7.62 -6.87 -7.59
CA GLY A 37 8.70 -6.81 -8.55
C GLY A 37 8.23 -6.61 -9.99
N LYS A 38 9.08 -7.00 -10.95
CA LYS A 38 8.88 -6.76 -12.40
C LYS A 38 8.49 -8.01 -13.19
N TYR A 39 8.38 -9.16 -12.55
CA TYR A 39 8.07 -10.42 -13.21
C TYR A 39 6.56 -10.68 -13.22
N GLU A 40 6.16 -11.85 -13.71
CA GLU A 40 4.76 -12.25 -13.85
C GLU A 40 3.95 -12.02 -12.56
N GLY A 41 2.73 -11.49 -12.71
CA GLY A 41 1.86 -11.14 -11.60
C GLY A 41 2.44 -10.06 -10.68
N GLY A 42 3.39 -9.25 -11.15
CA GLY A 42 4.04 -8.18 -10.40
C GLY A 42 4.95 -8.69 -9.26
N LYS A 43 5.49 -9.90 -9.37
CA LYS A 43 6.33 -10.52 -8.33
C LYS A 43 7.80 -10.19 -8.50
N SER A 44 8.55 -10.28 -7.40
CA SER A 44 10.00 -10.37 -7.39
C SER A 44 10.44 -11.73 -7.92
N LEU A 45 11.69 -11.85 -8.37
CA LEU A 45 12.20 -13.13 -8.89
C LEU A 45 12.23 -14.19 -7.79
N LEU A 46 12.54 -13.81 -6.55
CA LEU A 46 12.54 -14.70 -5.39
C LEU A 46 11.13 -15.20 -5.06
N ALA A 47 10.14 -14.31 -5.09
CA ALA A 47 8.75 -14.68 -4.87
C ALA A 47 8.22 -15.61 -5.97
N LEU A 48 8.66 -15.40 -7.23
CA LEU A 48 8.25 -16.22 -8.36
C LEU A 48 8.92 -17.61 -8.38
N GLN A 49 10.23 -17.68 -8.21
CA GLN A 49 10.99 -18.94 -8.35
C GLN A 49 11.09 -19.73 -7.05
N GLY A 50 11.09 -19.04 -5.91
CA GLY A 50 11.26 -19.64 -4.59
C GLY A 50 9.96 -19.81 -3.82
N ASN A 51 8.82 -19.38 -4.36
CA ASN A 51 7.57 -19.19 -3.62
C ASN A 51 7.76 -18.41 -2.31
N ASN A 52 8.75 -17.52 -2.24
CA ASN A 52 9.17 -16.88 -0.99
C ASN A 52 8.72 -15.41 -0.99
N LEU A 53 7.55 -15.17 -0.39
CA LEU A 53 6.93 -13.84 -0.37
C LEU A 53 7.55 -12.87 0.64
N PHE A 54 8.34 -13.34 1.60
CA PHE A 54 8.80 -12.55 2.75
C PHE A 54 10.31 -12.42 2.83
N GLY A 55 11.05 -12.84 1.79
CA GLY A 55 12.50 -12.76 1.78
C GLY A 55 13.16 -13.60 2.88
N VAL A 56 12.59 -14.76 3.25
CA VAL A 56 13.13 -15.58 4.34
C VAL A 56 14.44 -16.23 3.88
N LYS A 57 15.53 -16.02 4.63
CA LYS A 57 16.82 -16.68 4.39
C LYS A 57 16.79 -18.15 4.81
N SER A 58 17.57 -18.98 4.13
CA SER A 58 17.75 -20.39 4.48
C SER A 58 19.11 -20.63 5.13
N TRP A 59 19.10 -21.42 6.20
CA TRP A 59 20.30 -21.95 6.86
C TRP A 59 20.49 -23.45 6.58
N SER A 60 19.61 -24.05 5.76
CA SER A 60 19.70 -25.46 5.39
C SER A 60 20.88 -25.70 4.43
N ASN A 61 21.50 -26.88 4.57
CA ASN A 61 22.49 -27.38 3.62
C ASN A 61 21.87 -28.28 2.56
N ASN A 62 20.58 -28.63 2.67
CA ASN A 62 19.88 -29.39 1.65
C ASN A 62 19.55 -28.47 0.46
N PRO A 63 20.06 -28.76 -0.76
CA PRO A 63 19.87 -27.91 -1.93
C PRO A 63 18.40 -27.79 -2.38
N ASN A 64 17.51 -28.70 -1.94
CA ASN A 64 16.09 -28.61 -2.26
C ASN A 64 15.35 -27.53 -1.45
N ASP A 65 15.91 -27.10 -0.31
CA ASP A 65 15.26 -26.18 0.62
C ASP A 65 15.59 -24.70 0.34
N TYR A 66 16.46 -24.42 -0.64
CA TYR A 66 16.88 -23.05 -0.93
C TYR A 66 17.11 -22.75 -2.41
N ILE A 67 17.07 -21.46 -2.73
CA ILE A 67 17.55 -20.89 -3.98
C ILE A 67 18.63 -19.85 -3.66
N THR A 68 19.71 -19.83 -4.44
CA THR A 68 20.79 -18.85 -4.25
C THR A 68 20.55 -17.65 -5.16
N MET A 69 20.39 -16.45 -4.58
CA MET A 69 20.15 -15.22 -5.33
C MET A 69 20.84 -14.04 -4.64
N LYS A 70 21.14 -12.99 -5.42
CA LYS A 70 21.68 -11.74 -4.87
C LYS A 70 20.64 -11.04 -3.99
N ASP A 71 21.09 -10.51 -2.85
CA ASP A 71 20.31 -9.55 -2.06
C ASP A 71 20.36 -8.14 -2.66
N GLY A 72 19.74 -7.18 -1.98
CA GLY A 72 19.74 -5.77 -2.40
C GLY A 72 21.13 -5.12 -2.45
N ASN A 73 22.14 -5.72 -1.79
CA ASN A 73 23.53 -5.27 -1.81
C ASN A 73 24.35 -6.02 -2.88
N GLY A 74 23.73 -6.88 -3.68
CA GLY A 74 24.37 -7.66 -4.73
C GLY A 74 25.13 -8.90 -4.23
N GLN A 75 25.02 -9.26 -2.95
CA GLN A 75 25.70 -10.42 -2.38
C GLN A 75 24.88 -11.68 -2.56
N MET A 76 25.52 -12.80 -2.94
CA MET A 76 24.83 -14.09 -3.04
C MET A 76 24.39 -14.57 -1.65
N GLN A 77 23.09 -14.82 -1.50
CA GLN A 77 22.49 -15.33 -0.27
C GLN A 77 21.68 -16.60 -0.58
N LYS A 78 21.54 -17.49 0.41
CA LYS A 78 20.59 -18.60 0.36
C LYS A 78 19.24 -18.13 0.87
N TRP A 79 18.22 -18.22 0.02
CA TRP A 79 16.83 -17.91 0.37
C TRP A 79 16.03 -19.19 0.47
N ARG A 80 15.13 -19.29 1.45
CA ARG A 80 14.29 -20.48 1.58
C ARG A 80 13.43 -20.65 0.33
N LYS A 81 13.33 -21.88 -0.14
CA LYS A 81 12.43 -22.30 -1.21
C LYS A 81 11.25 -23.03 -0.57
N TYR A 82 10.04 -22.66 -0.95
CA TYR A 82 8.80 -23.26 -0.44
C TYR A 82 8.12 -24.10 -1.51
N ASN A 83 7.42 -25.15 -1.09
CA ASN A 83 6.63 -25.99 -2.00
C ASN A 83 5.43 -25.23 -2.56
N SER A 84 4.84 -24.34 -1.76
CA SER A 84 3.70 -23.51 -2.14
C SER A 84 3.85 -22.07 -1.63
N VAL A 85 3.05 -21.16 -2.18
CA VAL A 85 2.98 -19.78 -1.71
C VAL A 85 2.39 -19.74 -0.29
N TYR A 86 1.40 -20.60 -0.02
CA TYR A 86 0.79 -20.78 1.30
C TYR A 86 1.83 -21.11 2.38
N ASP A 87 2.75 -22.04 2.11
CA ASP A 87 3.81 -22.42 3.06
C ASP A 87 4.68 -21.21 3.45
N SER A 88 4.92 -20.31 2.50
CA SER A 88 5.69 -19.08 2.75
C SER A 88 4.96 -18.06 3.60
N ILE A 89 3.62 -18.14 3.70
CA ILE A 89 2.79 -17.28 4.55
C ILE A 89 2.69 -17.85 5.97
N VAL A 90 2.61 -19.18 6.09
CA VAL A 90 2.54 -19.84 7.40
C VAL A 90 3.86 -19.71 8.17
N ASP A 91 5.01 -19.63 7.50
CA ASP A 91 6.28 -19.55 8.20
C ASP A 91 6.47 -18.24 9.01
N PRO A 92 6.24 -17.04 8.45
CA PRO A 92 6.19 -15.81 9.23
C PRO A 92 5.09 -15.78 10.29
N ALA A 93 3.96 -16.46 10.06
CA ALA A 93 2.88 -16.56 11.04
C ALA A 93 3.38 -17.13 12.39
N LYS A 94 4.33 -18.08 12.36
CA LYS A 94 4.95 -18.63 13.59
C LYS A 94 5.73 -17.57 14.37
N VAL A 95 6.36 -16.61 13.69
CA VAL A 95 7.14 -15.54 14.31
C VAL A 95 6.21 -14.56 15.02
N ILE A 96 5.16 -14.09 14.34
CA ILE A 96 4.20 -13.13 14.91
C ILE A 96 3.28 -13.74 15.98
N SER A 97 3.17 -15.07 16.03
CA SER A 97 2.52 -15.81 17.12
C SER A 97 3.35 -15.93 18.40
N ASN A 98 4.64 -15.61 18.37
CA ASN A 98 5.49 -15.69 19.55
C ASN A 98 5.07 -14.63 20.59
N GLU A 99 5.25 -14.95 21.88
CA GLU A 99 5.02 -14.08 23.03
C GLU A 99 5.59 -12.66 22.86
N ARG A 100 6.75 -12.52 22.19
CA ARG A 100 7.33 -11.21 21.86
C ARG A 100 6.34 -10.29 21.14
N TYR A 101 5.59 -10.81 20.17
CA TYR A 101 4.67 -10.05 19.33
C TYR A 101 3.26 -10.01 19.91
N THR A 102 2.77 -11.11 20.48
CA THR A 102 1.43 -11.16 21.06
C THR A 102 1.25 -10.16 22.21
N LYS A 103 2.31 -9.87 22.99
CA LYS A 103 2.31 -8.80 23.99
C LYS A 103 2.09 -7.41 23.41
N LEU A 104 2.60 -7.16 22.20
CA LEU A 104 2.48 -5.87 21.52
C LEU A 104 1.08 -5.66 20.94
N TYR A 105 0.40 -6.75 20.58
CA TYR A 105 -0.98 -6.72 20.08
C TYR A 105 -2.05 -6.69 21.17
N LYS A 106 -1.68 -6.90 22.45
CA LYS A 106 -2.63 -7.03 23.56
C LYS A 106 -3.67 -5.91 23.63
N ASN A 107 -3.26 -4.69 23.27
CA ASN A 107 -4.12 -3.51 23.28
C ASN A 107 -4.48 -3.02 21.87
N ALA A 108 -4.11 -3.76 20.83
CA ALA A 108 -4.39 -3.39 19.44
C ALA A 108 -5.85 -3.68 19.12
N SER A 109 -6.59 -2.64 18.71
CA SER A 109 -8.01 -2.74 18.35
C SER A 109 -8.26 -2.34 16.89
N SER A 110 -7.32 -1.62 16.29
CA SER A 110 -7.36 -1.18 14.91
C SER A 110 -6.25 -1.80 14.07
N VAL A 111 -6.47 -1.90 12.76
CA VAL A 111 -5.44 -2.32 11.80
C VAL A 111 -4.18 -1.43 11.90
N SER A 112 -4.36 -0.14 12.21
CA SER A 112 -3.26 0.80 12.48
C SER A 112 -2.43 0.38 13.70
N ASP A 113 -3.08 0.02 14.81
CA ASP A 113 -2.40 -0.43 16.02
C ASP A 113 -1.53 -1.66 15.73
N TYR A 114 -2.05 -2.63 14.95
CA TYR A 114 -1.28 -3.81 14.54
C TYR A 114 -0.06 -3.45 13.69
N ALA A 115 -0.20 -2.52 12.74
CA ALA A 115 0.90 -2.07 11.89
C ALA A 115 2.01 -1.40 12.72
N TYR A 116 1.65 -0.51 13.64
CA TYR A 116 2.61 0.15 14.53
C TYR A 116 3.20 -0.80 15.57
N ALA A 117 2.42 -1.75 16.10
CA ALA A 117 2.92 -2.78 17.01
C ALA A 117 3.99 -3.66 16.34
N LEU A 118 3.80 -4.05 15.08
CA LEU A 118 4.82 -4.76 14.30
C LEU A 118 6.11 -3.96 14.14
N GLN A 119 5.99 -2.68 13.79
CA GLN A 119 7.14 -1.78 13.65
C GLN A 119 7.91 -1.64 14.97
N ASN A 120 7.20 -1.29 16.05
CA ASN A 120 7.78 -1.09 17.37
C ASN A 120 8.34 -2.40 17.97
N GLY A 121 7.79 -3.55 17.55
CA GLY A 121 8.28 -4.88 17.90
C GLY A 121 9.58 -5.27 17.20
N GLY A 122 10.09 -4.44 16.28
CA GLY A 122 11.32 -4.68 15.54
C GLY A 122 11.18 -5.71 14.43
N TYR A 123 9.96 -5.97 13.92
CA TYR A 123 9.76 -6.83 12.75
C TYR A 123 10.54 -6.32 11.53
N CYS A 124 10.60 -5.01 11.36
CA CYS A 124 11.29 -4.32 10.25
C CYS A 124 12.65 -3.73 10.67
N GLY A 125 13.30 -4.28 11.69
CA GLY A 125 14.57 -3.76 12.21
C GLY A 125 14.42 -2.33 12.75
N ASN A 126 15.18 -1.39 12.18
CA ASN A 126 15.19 0.03 12.56
C ASN A 126 14.33 0.93 11.65
N SER A 127 13.53 0.36 10.75
CA SER A 127 12.66 1.15 9.87
C SER A 127 11.57 1.87 10.67
N THR A 128 11.47 3.19 10.50
CA THR A 128 10.43 4.03 11.12
C THR A 128 9.21 4.27 10.23
N THR A 129 9.25 3.78 8.98
CA THR A 129 8.22 4.03 7.96
C THR A 129 7.40 2.80 7.59
N TYR A 130 7.72 1.64 8.18
CA TYR A 130 7.13 0.36 7.81
C TYR A 130 5.61 0.33 7.99
N ALA A 131 5.12 0.76 9.17
CA ALA A 131 3.69 0.80 9.46
C ALA A 131 2.93 1.65 8.41
N ASN A 132 3.45 2.83 8.09
CA ASN A 132 2.83 3.73 7.11
C ASN A 132 2.76 3.11 5.70
N LYS A 133 3.79 2.34 5.31
CA LYS A 133 3.77 1.64 4.02
C LYS A 133 2.70 0.56 4.00
N LEU A 134 2.57 -0.23 5.07
CA LEU A 134 1.53 -1.26 5.17
C LEU A 134 0.14 -0.62 5.09
N LEU A 135 -0.11 0.43 5.87
CA LEU A 135 -1.41 1.13 5.87
C LEU A 135 -1.75 1.72 4.50
N ARG A 136 -0.75 2.27 3.80
CA ARG A 136 -0.93 2.74 2.41
C ARG A 136 -1.33 1.60 1.47
N HIS A 137 -0.69 0.44 1.55
CA HIS A 137 -1.07 -0.72 0.73
C HIS A 137 -2.49 -1.20 1.06
N ILE A 138 -2.85 -1.22 2.35
CA ILE A 138 -4.18 -1.60 2.83
C ILE A 138 -5.25 -0.70 2.24
N GLU A 139 -5.03 0.61 2.28
CA GLU A 139 -5.95 1.61 1.72
C GLU A 139 -6.03 1.49 0.19
N GLN A 140 -4.89 1.56 -0.51
CA GLN A 140 -4.83 1.57 -1.97
C GLN A 140 -5.40 0.30 -2.63
N LYS A 141 -5.38 -0.82 -1.91
CA LYS A 141 -5.87 -2.12 -2.40
C LYS A 141 -7.14 -2.58 -1.71
N ASN A 142 -7.73 -1.74 -0.86
CA ASN A 142 -8.90 -2.06 -0.06
C ASN A 142 -8.77 -3.41 0.68
N LEU A 143 -7.62 -3.67 1.32
CA LEU A 143 -7.31 -5.01 1.85
C LEU A 143 -8.14 -5.38 3.08
N ASN A 144 -8.77 -4.40 3.74
CA ASN A 144 -9.63 -4.65 4.90
C ASN A 144 -10.83 -5.55 4.55
N GLN A 145 -11.26 -5.60 3.30
CA GLN A 145 -12.32 -6.50 2.83
C GLN A 145 -12.00 -7.99 3.03
N TYR A 146 -10.72 -8.35 3.25
CA TYR A 146 -10.29 -9.73 3.46
C TYR A 146 -10.20 -10.13 4.93
N ASN A 147 -10.33 -9.17 5.87
CA ASN A 147 -10.32 -9.45 7.30
C ASN A 147 -11.53 -10.31 7.67
N LEU A 148 -11.34 -11.21 8.64
CA LEU A 148 -12.42 -12.04 9.17
C LEU A 148 -13.15 -11.35 10.32
N SER A 149 -12.43 -10.53 11.08
CA SER A 149 -12.93 -9.79 12.23
C SER A 149 -13.13 -8.31 11.89
N ASN A 150 -14.09 -7.68 12.58
CA ASN A 150 -14.26 -6.24 12.53
C ASN A 150 -13.20 -5.58 13.43
N TYR A 151 -12.17 -5.02 12.83
CA TYR A 151 -11.19 -4.19 13.52
C TYR A 151 -11.66 -2.74 13.49
N ASN A 152 -11.46 -2.00 14.58
CA ASN A 152 -11.74 -0.58 14.60
C ASN A 152 -10.97 0.07 13.45
N THR A 153 -11.67 0.66 12.49
CA THR A 153 -11.01 1.51 11.51
C THR A 153 -10.56 2.74 12.27
N GLY A 154 -9.30 2.77 12.71
CA GLY A 154 -8.66 3.88 13.43
C GLY A 154 -8.56 5.18 12.60
N SER A 155 -9.48 5.40 11.67
CA SER A 155 -9.77 6.70 11.10
C SER A 155 -10.22 7.58 12.26
N LYS A 156 -9.48 8.65 12.52
CA LYS A 156 -9.94 9.73 13.39
C LYS A 156 -11.18 10.35 12.72
N THR A 157 -12.34 9.81 13.01
CA THR A 157 -13.62 10.48 12.79
C THR A 157 -14.19 10.71 14.17
N GLU A 158 -13.97 11.92 14.69
CA GLU A 158 -14.72 12.42 15.84
C GLU A 158 -16.20 12.31 15.48
N THR A 159 -16.88 11.33 16.05
CA THR A 159 -18.32 11.18 15.96
C THR A 159 -18.90 11.67 17.27
N ASN A 160 -19.46 12.87 17.24
CA ASN A 160 -20.37 13.33 18.28
C ASN A 160 -21.53 12.34 18.37
N THR A 161 -21.67 11.75 19.56
CA THR A 161 -22.71 10.84 20.02
C THR A 161 -24.11 11.23 19.56
N ILE A 162 -24.87 10.29 18.97
CA ILE A 162 -26.34 10.24 19.18
C ILE A 162 -26.74 8.78 19.43
N ILE A 163 -27.35 8.55 20.60
CA ILE A 163 -28.00 7.31 21.02
C ILE A 163 -29.33 7.18 20.25
N GLY A 164 -29.58 6.03 19.63
CA GLY A 164 -30.90 5.68 19.08
C GLY A 164 -30.91 4.35 18.34
N VAL A 165 -31.54 3.33 18.95
CA VAL A 165 -31.79 2.00 18.36
C VAL A 165 -32.95 2.11 17.37
N ASN A 166 -32.76 1.66 16.12
CA ASN A 166 -33.64 0.74 15.36
C ASN A 166 -33.15 0.60 13.91
N ASN A 167 -33.21 -0.64 13.42
CA ASN A 167 -32.71 -1.08 12.11
C ASN A 167 -33.44 -0.41 10.95
N ASP A 168 -32.72 0.38 10.16
CA ASP A 168 -32.92 0.59 8.72
C ASP A 168 -31.66 1.30 8.19
N VAL A 169 -30.76 0.55 7.52
CA VAL A 169 -29.53 1.13 6.97
C VAL A 169 -29.86 1.83 5.66
N ILE A 170 -30.14 3.13 5.75
CA ILE A 170 -30.12 4.05 4.61
C ILE A 170 -28.64 4.27 4.25
N TYR A 171 -28.23 3.87 3.05
CA TYR A 171 -26.92 4.25 2.51
C TYR A 171 -26.96 5.75 2.17
N THR A 172 -26.52 6.60 3.09
CA THR A 172 -26.14 7.96 2.75
C THR A 172 -24.73 7.92 2.16
N GLU A 173 -24.64 8.22 0.86
CA GLU A 173 -23.37 8.36 0.15
C GLU A 173 -22.46 9.32 0.91
N ALA A 174 -21.37 8.77 1.46
CA ALA A 174 -20.29 9.59 1.98
C ALA A 174 -19.69 10.36 0.80
N ASN A 175 -19.74 11.70 0.87
CA ASN A 175 -18.92 12.56 0.02
C ASN A 175 -17.45 12.39 0.43
N ASP A 176 -16.87 11.25 0.06
CA ASP A 176 -15.44 11.04 -0.01
C ASP A 176 -14.85 12.19 -0.82
N LEU A 177 -13.73 12.73 -0.34
CA LEU A 177 -13.07 13.97 -0.78
C LEU A 177 -12.66 13.93 -2.28
N LYS A 178 -13.65 13.99 -3.19
CA LYS A 178 -13.53 14.12 -4.66
C LYS A 178 -12.74 15.36 -5.06
N TRP A 179 -12.78 16.40 -4.23
CA TRP A 179 -12.21 17.72 -4.53
C TRP A 179 -10.71 17.67 -4.83
N TYR A 180 -9.93 16.76 -4.22
CA TYR A 180 -8.49 16.69 -4.52
C TYR A 180 -8.22 16.12 -5.91
N GLY A 181 -8.94 15.08 -6.31
CA GLY A 181 -8.88 14.52 -7.67
C GLY A 181 -9.40 15.49 -8.72
N ASP A 182 -10.49 16.19 -8.40
CA ASP A 182 -11.08 17.22 -9.25
C ASP A 182 -10.13 18.41 -9.42
N ILE A 183 -9.48 18.89 -8.35
CA ILE A 183 -8.47 19.96 -8.42
C ILE A 183 -7.30 19.56 -9.31
N PHE A 184 -6.73 18.37 -9.15
CA PHE A 184 -5.63 17.91 -10.01
C PHE A 184 -6.05 17.83 -11.48
N LYS A 185 -7.29 17.41 -11.75
CA LYS A 185 -7.88 17.38 -13.09
C LYS A 185 -8.04 18.79 -13.68
N TYR A 186 -8.54 19.76 -12.91
CA TYR A 186 -8.67 21.15 -13.36
C TYR A 186 -7.31 21.83 -13.57
N ILE A 187 -6.32 21.55 -12.71
CA ILE A 187 -4.94 22.03 -12.90
C ILE A 187 -4.35 21.52 -14.22
N LEU A 188 -4.54 20.24 -14.53
CA LEU A 188 -4.10 19.64 -15.81
C LEU A 188 -4.83 20.28 -17.01
N ILE A 189 -6.15 20.48 -16.94
CA ILE A 189 -6.92 21.11 -18.02
C ILE A 189 -6.44 22.54 -18.27
N ILE A 190 -6.24 23.35 -17.22
CA ILE A 190 -5.74 24.72 -17.35
C ILE A 190 -4.34 24.74 -17.98
N LEU A 191 -3.46 23.82 -17.60
CA LEU A 191 -2.13 23.69 -18.19
C LEU A 191 -2.22 23.41 -19.71
N PHE A 192 -3.09 22.49 -20.12
CA PHE A 192 -3.29 22.16 -21.53
C PHE A 192 -3.87 23.34 -22.34
N VAL A 193 -4.79 24.11 -21.77
CA VAL A 193 -5.35 25.30 -22.44
C VAL A 193 -4.28 26.38 -22.61
N VAL A 194 -3.47 26.66 -21.59
CA VAL A 194 -2.39 27.66 -21.66
C VAL A 194 -1.35 27.26 -22.72
N VAL A 195 -0.92 26.00 -22.73
CA VAL A 195 0.02 25.49 -23.75
C VAL A 195 -0.61 25.57 -25.15
N GLY A 196 -1.88 25.20 -25.29
CA GLY A 196 -2.61 25.29 -26.56
C GLY A 196 -2.69 26.72 -27.12
N VAL A 197 -3.00 27.71 -26.27
CA VAL A 197 -3.05 29.13 -26.66
C VAL A 197 -1.67 29.64 -27.07
N LEU A 198 -0.61 29.28 -26.33
CA LEU A 198 0.76 29.65 -26.70
C LEU A 198 1.19 29.03 -28.04
N CYS A 199 0.80 27.77 -28.30
CA CYS A 199 1.01 27.11 -29.59
C CYS A 199 0.23 27.81 -30.71
N LEU A 200 -1.01 28.23 -30.46
CA LEU A 200 -1.84 28.92 -31.45
C LEU A 200 -1.29 30.32 -31.80
N ILE A 201 -0.84 31.08 -30.80
CA ILE A 201 -0.20 32.39 -30.99
C ILE A 201 1.04 32.24 -31.87
N LYS A 202 1.87 31.22 -31.62
CA LYS A 202 3.04 30.91 -32.45
C LYS A 202 2.66 30.44 -33.86
N ALA A 203 1.62 29.63 -34.00
CA ALA A 203 1.20 29.06 -35.29
C ALA A 203 0.52 30.09 -36.20
N LEU A 204 -0.18 31.07 -35.63
CA LEU A 204 -0.88 32.13 -36.36
C LEU A 204 -0.06 33.43 -36.47
N ASP A 205 1.20 33.41 -36.04
CA ASP A 205 2.13 34.55 -36.04
C ASP A 205 1.52 35.82 -35.40
N ILE A 206 0.70 35.62 -34.37
CA ILE A 206 -0.04 36.70 -33.71
C ILE A 206 0.94 37.52 -32.87
N LYS A 207 1.19 38.76 -33.31
CA LYS A 207 2.10 39.69 -32.65
C LYS A 207 1.42 40.29 -31.41
N ILE A 208 1.78 39.81 -30.22
CA ILE A 208 1.28 40.37 -28.96
C ILE A 208 1.90 41.77 -28.78
N PRO A 209 1.11 42.84 -28.65
CA PRO A 209 1.63 44.20 -28.46
C PRO A 209 2.37 44.30 -27.13
N SER A 210 3.51 45.01 -27.12
CA SER A 210 4.28 45.18 -25.89
C SER A 210 3.56 46.12 -24.93
N LYS A 211 3.91 46.04 -23.64
CA LYS A 211 3.37 46.94 -22.61
C LYS A 211 3.55 48.44 -22.97
N LYS A 212 4.61 48.79 -23.71
CA LYS A 212 4.85 50.14 -24.22
C LYS A 212 3.86 50.55 -25.31
N ASP A 213 3.48 49.64 -26.19
CA ASP A 213 2.55 49.91 -27.29
C ASP A 213 1.12 50.16 -26.78
N ILE A 214 0.73 49.45 -25.72
CA ILE A 214 -0.54 49.65 -25.04
C ILE A 214 -0.58 51.00 -24.32
N LEU A 215 0.50 51.35 -23.59
CA LEU A 215 0.59 52.63 -22.87
C LEU A 215 0.54 53.85 -23.82
N ASN A 216 1.21 53.76 -24.97
CA ASN A 216 1.23 54.82 -25.98
C ASN A 216 -0.13 55.02 -26.67
N LYS A 217 -1.00 54.00 -26.67
CA LYS A 217 -2.35 54.08 -27.22
C LYS A 217 -3.33 54.74 -26.24
N VAL A 218 -3.18 54.45 -24.94
CA VAL A 218 -4.00 55.05 -23.87
C VAL A 218 -3.67 56.53 -23.63
N MET A 219 -2.42 56.94 -23.90
CA MET A 219 -1.97 58.34 -23.74
C MET A 219 -2.29 59.22 -24.97
N LYS A 220 -2.98 58.69 -25.98
CA LYS A 220 -3.33 59.39 -27.23
C LYS A 220 -4.85 59.56 -27.45
N GLU A 221 -5.68 59.11 -26.51
CA GLU A 221 -7.10 59.46 -26.37
C GLU A 221 -7.26 60.45 -25.21
#